data_AF-A0A8H3I0X3-F1
#
_entry.id   AF-A0A8H3I0X3-F1
#
_cell.length_a   1.000
_cell.length_b   1.000
_cell.length_c   1.000
_cell.angle_alpha   90.00
_cell.angle_beta   90.00
_cell.angle_gamma   90.00
#
_symmetry.space_group_name_H-M   'P 1'
#
loop_
_entity.id
_entity.type
_entity.pdbx_description
1 polymer ?
#
loop_
_entity_poly.entity_id
_entity_poly.type
_entity_poly.pdbx_seq_one_letter_code
_entity_poly.pdbx_strand_id
1 'polypeptide(L)'
;MADPNSSPDLPDESEAPLIPRFSQQEEAALLDESNALKSAANKFFTSSQYSQAIGEYDKALSSCPNYLEYEVAVLKSNIAACHLKLEDWKAAIESASAALDALDRLLPKKKDKKQDEAGESGGVVEIEGEGVEAEEEELQRLQMSDQRRDDILRIRSKALMRRAKAKSEQGGWGNLQGAEDDYKALSDSPTLPTQDKKIVQAALRSLPLRINTAKEKEMGDMMGKLKELGNGILKPFGLSTDNFKMDKDPNTGGYSMNFNQGR
;
A
#
# COMPACT_ATOMS: atom_id res chain seq x y z
N MET A 1 40.87 -43.63 -15.99
CA MET A 1 40.79 -42.15 -16.01
C MET A 1 39.34 -41.82 -16.26
N ALA A 2 38.65 -41.39 -15.23
CA ALA A 2 37.25 -40.96 -15.29
C ALA A 2 37.24 -39.52 -14.77
N ASP A 3 36.82 -38.58 -15.61
CA ASP A 3 36.69 -37.18 -15.25
C ASP A 3 35.53 -37.00 -14.26
N PRO A 4 35.78 -36.48 -13.04
CA PRO A 4 34.75 -36.36 -12.00
C PRO A 4 34.18 -34.93 -11.97
N ASN A 5 33.74 -34.41 -13.11
CA ASN A 5 33.10 -33.09 -13.13
C ASN A 5 32.00 -32.99 -14.19
N SER A 6 30.90 -33.71 -13.96
CA SER A 6 29.61 -33.40 -14.59
C SER A 6 28.71 -32.84 -13.50
N SER A 7 28.78 -31.52 -13.35
CA SER A 7 27.79 -30.77 -12.58
C SER A 7 26.46 -30.81 -13.33
N PRO A 8 25.33 -31.07 -12.65
CA PRO A 8 24.02 -30.99 -13.28
C PRO A 8 23.71 -29.53 -13.61
N ASP A 9 23.35 -29.28 -14.86
CA ASP A 9 22.86 -27.99 -15.35
C ASP A 9 21.67 -27.55 -14.48
N LEU A 10 21.88 -26.49 -13.71
CA LEU A 10 20.81 -25.81 -12.99
C LEU A 10 20.03 -24.97 -14.01
N PRO A 11 18.69 -25.03 -14.04
CA PRO A 11 17.90 -24.24 -14.97
C PRO A 11 18.15 -22.75 -14.73
N ASP A 12 18.42 -22.03 -15.82
CA ASP A 12 18.62 -20.58 -15.88
C ASP A 12 17.40 -19.84 -15.31
N GLU A 13 17.56 -19.19 -14.15
CA GLU A 13 16.52 -18.43 -13.44
C GLU A 13 16.22 -17.04 -14.07
N SER A 14 16.62 -16.76 -15.33
CA SER A 14 16.58 -15.39 -15.87
C SER A 14 15.62 -15.09 -17.02
N GLU A 15 14.74 -16.00 -17.44
CA GLU A 15 13.64 -15.65 -18.36
C GLU A 15 12.44 -15.09 -17.59
N ALA A 16 12.53 -13.83 -17.17
CA ALA A 16 11.32 -13.06 -16.88
C ALA A 16 10.43 -13.11 -18.14
N PRO A 17 9.14 -13.47 -18.03
CA PRO A 17 8.29 -13.65 -19.21
C PRO A 17 8.27 -12.35 -20.02
N LEU A 18 8.68 -12.44 -21.29
CA LEU A 18 8.60 -11.34 -22.25
C LEU A 18 7.14 -10.94 -22.39
N ILE A 19 6.72 -9.91 -21.68
CA ILE A 19 5.38 -9.34 -21.81
C ILE A 19 5.29 -8.74 -23.22
N PRO A 20 4.41 -9.24 -24.10
CA PRO A 20 4.24 -8.66 -25.43
C PRO A 20 3.87 -7.18 -25.30
N ARG A 21 4.64 -6.32 -25.97
CA ARG A 21 4.39 -4.86 -26.00
C ARG A 21 3.87 -4.46 -27.37
N PHE A 22 3.01 -3.45 -27.38
CA PHE A 22 2.54 -2.84 -28.62
C PHE A 22 3.68 -2.10 -29.32
N SER A 23 3.52 -1.83 -30.61
CA SER A 23 4.40 -0.87 -31.27
C SER A 23 4.26 0.52 -30.63
N GLN A 24 5.29 1.36 -30.74
CA GLN A 24 5.24 2.72 -30.15
C GLN A 24 4.03 3.53 -30.63
N GLN A 25 3.63 3.34 -31.89
CA GLN A 25 2.49 4.05 -32.48
C GLN A 25 1.15 3.54 -31.92
N GLU A 26 0.98 2.22 -31.80
CA GLU A 26 -0.23 1.62 -31.21
C GLU A 26 -0.34 1.94 -29.72
N GLU A 27 0.77 1.88 -28.98
CA GLU A 27 0.83 2.26 -27.57
C GLU A 27 0.41 3.72 -27.36
N ALA A 28 0.93 4.63 -28.18
CA ALA A 28 0.55 6.04 -28.14
C ALA A 28 -0.96 6.23 -28.42
N ALA A 29 -1.50 5.54 -29.43
CA ALA A 29 -2.93 5.60 -29.76
C ALA A 29 -3.82 5.08 -28.61
N LEU A 30 -3.45 3.96 -27.99
CA LEU A 30 -4.15 3.40 -26.83
C LEU A 30 -4.08 4.33 -25.61
N LEU A 31 -2.92 4.97 -25.41
CA LEU A 31 -2.73 5.93 -24.32
C LEU A 31 -3.56 7.21 -24.56
N ASP A 32 -3.63 7.70 -25.79
CA ASP A 32 -4.46 8.84 -26.17
C ASP A 32 -5.96 8.55 -25.95
N GLU A 33 -6.42 7.36 -26.34
CA GLU A 33 -7.77 6.89 -26.08
C GLU A 33 -8.06 6.83 -24.56
N SER A 34 -7.16 6.21 -23.79
CA SER A 34 -7.25 6.15 -22.33
C SER A 34 -7.29 7.55 -21.70
N ASN A 35 -6.48 8.49 -22.20
CA ASN A 35 -6.45 9.88 -21.73
C ASN A 35 -7.72 10.66 -22.06
N ALA A 36 -8.34 10.40 -23.22
CA ALA A 36 -9.63 10.98 -23.59
C ALA A 36 -10.76 10.49 -22.64
N LEU A 37 -10.79 9.19 -22.36
CA LEU A 37 -11.74 8.58 -21.40
C LEU A 37 -11.51 9.10 -19.98
N LYS A 38 -10.24 9.19 -19.53
CA LYS A 38 -9.86 9.81 -18.26
C LYS A 38 -10.36 11.26 -18.15
N SER A 39 -10.26 12.01 -19.23
CA SER A 39 -10.75 13.40 -19.29
C SER A 39 -12.27 13.49 -19.24
N ALA A 40 -12.99 12.55 -19.88
CA ALA A 40 -14.45 12.44 -19.74
C ALA A 40 -14.85 12.06 -18.31
N ALA A 41 -14.18 11.09 -17.70
CA ALA A 41 -14.37 10.69 -16.31
C ALA A 41 -14.15 11.86 -15.33
N ASN A 42 -13.11 12.67 -15.55
CA ASN A 42 -12.85 13.87 -14.74
C ASN A 42 -14.03 14.88 -14.80
N LYS A 43 -14.72 15.01 -15.94
CA LYS A 43 -15.92 15.87 -16.06
C LYS A 43 -17.09 15.32 -15.24
N PHE A 44 -17.28 14.01 -15.23
CA PHE A 44 -18.28 13.38 -14.36
C PHE A 44 -17.91 13.54 -12.87
N PHE A 45 -16.62 13.41 -12.54
CA PHE A 45 -16.13 13.61 -11.17
C PHE A 45 -16.38 15.04 -10.66
N THR A 46 -16.08 16.06 -11.47
CA THR A 46 -16.36 17.46 -11.10
C THR A 46 -17.85 17.76 -11.03
N SER A 47 -18.66 17.03 -11.78
CA SER A 47 -20.13 17.09 -11.73
C SER A 47 -20.74 16.25 -10.60
N SER A 48 -19.92 15.69 -9.71
CA SER A 48 -20.32 14.79 -8.61
C SER A 48 -21.04 13.50 -9.04
N GLN A 49 -20.94 13.12 -10.31
CA GLN A 49 -21.50 11.88 -10.86
C GLN A 49 -20.47 10.75 -10.72
N TYR A 50 -20.18 10.35 -9.49
CA TYR A 50 -19.05 9.47 -9.18
C TYR A 50 -19.19 8.07 -9.77
N SER A 51 -20.38 7.47 -9.77
CA SER A 51 -20.61 6.14 -10.37
C SER A 51 -20.37 6.14 -11.87
N GLN A 52 -20.75 7.21 -12.56
CA GLN A 52 -20.48 7.36 -14.01
C GLN A 52 -18.99 7.62 -14.25
N ALA A 53 -18.34 8.44 -13.40
CA ALA A 53 -16.90 8.67 -13.47
C ALA A 53 -16.11 7.36 -13.32
N ILE A 54 -16.52 6.47 -12.41
CA ILE A 54 -15.91 5.14 -12.24
C ILE A 54 -16.04 4.33 -13.54
N GLY A 55 -17.24 4.25 -14.12
CA GLY A 55 -17.45 3.54 -15.37
C GLY A 55 -16.59 4.05 -16.53
N GLU A 56 -16.37 5.37 -16.61
CA GLU A 56 -15.46 5.94 -17.62
C GLU A 56 -13.97 5.70 -17.30
N TYR A 57 -13.56 5.70 -16.03
CA TYR A 57 -12.20 5.31 -15.67
C TYR A 57 -11.93 3.81 -15.91
N ASP A 58 -12.90 2.94 -15.73
CA ASP A 58 -12.76 1.51 -16.02
C ASP A 58 -12.60 1.25 -17.52
N LYS A 59 -13.32 2.02 -18.36
CA LYS A 59 -13.06 2.04 -19.82
C LYS A 59 -11.65 2.52 -20.11
N ALA A 60 -11.19 3.60 -19.47
CA ALA A 60 -9.83 4.10 -19.65
C ALA A 60 -8.76 3.08 -19.24
N LEU A 61 -9.00 2.29 -18.18
CA LEU A 61 -8.14 1.19 -17.77
C LEU A 61 -8.14 0.05 -18.79
N SER A 62 -9.29 -0.24 -19.40
CA SER A 62 -9.40 -1.30 -20.40
C SER A 62 -8.65 -0.97 -21.70
N SER A 63 -8.59 0.31 -22.07
CA SER A 63 -7.79 0.78 -23.21
C SER A 63 -6.29 0.96 -22.88
N CYS A 64 -5.93 1.09 -21.61
CA CYS A 64 -4.54 1.32 -21.20
C CYS A 64 -3.74 0.01 -21.14
N PRO A 65 -2.60 -0.13 -21.83
CA PRO A 65 -1.73 -1.28 -21.67
C PRO A 65 -1.28 -1.46 -20.21
N ASN A 66 -1.51 -2.65 -19.64
CA ASN A 66 -1.29 -2.92 -18.21
C ASN A 66 0.16 -2.71 -17.73
N TYR A 67 1.14 -2.79 -18.63
CA TYR A 67 2.55 -2.55 -18.29
C TYR A 67 2.89 -1.06 -18.14
N LEU A 68 1.98 -0.14 -18.49
CA LEU A 68 2.09 1.29 -18.24
C LEU A 68 1.66 1.61 -16.79
N GLU A 69 2.45 1.11 -15.84
CA GLU A 69 2.15 1.15 -14.40
C GLU A 69 1.80 2.56 -13.87
N TYR A 70 2.41 3.60 -14.43
CA TYR A 70 2.16 4.98 -13.99
C TYR A 70 0.74 5.41 -14.35
N GLU A 71 0.31 5.15 -15.58
CA GLU A 71 -1.02 5.52 -16.08
C GLU A 71 -2.11 4.70 -15.38
N VAL A 72 -1.86 3.40 -15.22
CA VAL A 72 -2.71 2.51 -14.42
C VAL A 72 -2.85 3.03 -12.99
N ALA A 73 -1.75 3.45 -12.35
CA ALA A 73 -1.78 4.00 -11.01
C ALA A 73 -2.57 5.30 -10.93
N VAL A 74 -2.44 6.21 -11.89
CA VAL A 74 -3.21 7.47 -11.95
C VAL A 74 -4.71 7.16 -12.01
N LEU A 75 -5.12 6.27 -12.91
CA LEU A 75 -6.53 5.88 -13.09
C LEU A 75 -7.11 5.24 -11.82
N LYS A 76 -6.44 4.23 -11.27
CA LYS A 76 -6.86 3.55 -10.02
C LYS A 76 -6.93 4.50 -8.83
N SER A 77 -5.98 5.43 -8.73
CA SER A 77 -5.97 6.45 -7.69
C SER A 77 -7.18 7.39 -7.80
N ASN A 78 -7.62 7.73 -9.02
CA ASN A 78 -8.84 8.52 -9.24
C ASN A 78 -10.13 7.74 -8.99
N ILE A 79 -10.19 6.45 -9.35
CA ILE A 79 -11.29 5.56 -8.96
C ILE A 79 -11.44 5.51 -7.43
N ALA A 80 -10.32 5.37 -6.71
CA ALA A 80 -10.34 5.43 -5.24
C ALA A 80 -10.92 6.76 -4.71
N ALA A 81 -10.66 7.87 -5.39
CA ALA A 81 -11.26 9.17 -5.05
C ALA A 81 -12.78 9.18 -5.24
N CYS A 82 -13.29 8.51 -6.27
CA CYS A 82 -14.73 8.35 -6.51
C CYS A 82 -15.37 7.50 -5.41
N HIS A 83 -14.79 6.35 -5.08
CA HIS A 83 -15.28 5.49 -4.01
C HIS A 83 -15.30 6.19 -2.64
N LEU A 84 -14.29 7.02 -2.34
CA LEU A 84 -14.32 7.86 -1.14
C LEU A 84 -15.47 8.85 -1.09
N LYS A 85 -15.92 9.34 -2.25
CA LYS A 85 -17.08 10.25 -2.34
C LYS A 85 -18.41 9.52 -2.25
N LEU A 86 -18.43 8.24 -2.61
CA LEU A 86 -19.56 7.33 -2.45
C LEU A 86 -19.59 6.64 -1.08
N GLU A 87 -18.60 6.89 -0.23
CA GLU A 87 -18.43 6.22 1.07
C GLU A 87 -18.28 4.69 0.97
N ASP A 88 -17.90 4.18 -0.22
CA ASP A 88 -17.52 2.78 -0.40
C ASP A 88 -16.05 2.60 0.03
N TRP A 89 -15.86 2.44 1.34
CA TRP A 89 -14.53 2.33 1.93
C TRP A 89 -13.76 1.11 1.42
N LYS A 90 -14.43 -0.02 1.19
CA LYS A 90 -13.79 -1.26 0.72
C LYS A 90 -13.22 -1.06 -0.67
N ALA A 91 -14.04 -0.61 -1.60
CA ALA A 91 -13.62 -0.39 -2.99
C ALA A 91 -12.57 0.73 -3.09
N ALA A 92 -12.63 1.74 -2.22
CA ALA A 92 -11.60 2.78 -2.12
C ALA A 92 -10.24 2.22 -1.68
N ILE A 93 -10.21 1.34 -0.68
CA ILE A 93 -8.97 0.71 -0.18
C ILE A 93 -8.35 -0.20 -1.25
N GLU A 94 -9.16 -0.99 -1.92
CA GLU A 94 -8.71 -1.89 -2.98
C GLU A 94 -8.10 -1.09 -4.14
N SER A 95 -8.83 -0.09 -4.64
CA SER A 95 -8.37 0.76 -5.75
C SER A 95 -7.10 1.53 -5.40
N ALA A 96 -7.01 2.10 -4.19
CA ALA A 96 -5.83 2.82 -3.74
C ALA A 96 -4.63 1.89 -3.50
N SER A 97 -4.84 0.67 -3.00
CA SER A 97 -3.76 -0.32 -2.83
C SER A 97 -3.21 -0.76 -4.18
N ALA A 98 -4.09 -1.08 -5.13
CA ALA A 98 -3.67 -1.46 -6.48
C ALA A 98 -2.93 -0.33 -7.22
N ALA A 99 -3.23 0.94 -6.91
CA ALA A 99 -2.44 2.07 -7.40
C ALA A 99 -1.05 2.13 -6.75
N LEU A 100 -0.95 1.88 -5.45
CA LEU A 100 0.33 1.87 -4.73
C LEU A 100 1.23 0.72 -5.19
N ASP A 101 0.66 -0.47 -5.42
CA ASP A 101 1.42 -1.62 -5.92
C ASP A 101 2.05 -1.33 -7.30
N ALA A 102 1.31 -0.67 -8.20
CA ALA A 102 1.83 -0.23 -9.49
C ALA A 102 2.97 0.80 -9.34
N LEU A 103 2.83 1.77 -8.44
CA LEU A 103 3.87 2.77 -8.19
C LEU A 103 5.10 2.18 -7.49
N ASP A 104 4.92 1.18 -6.65
CA ASP A 104 6.02 0.48 -5.96
C ASP A 104 6.84 -0.37 -6.94
N ARG A 105 6.27 -0.84 -8.05
CA ARG A 105 7.02 -1.45 -9.16
C ARG A 105 7.87 -0.43 -9.93
N LEU A 106 7.42 0.82 -10.02
CA LEU A 106 8.16 1.90 -10.69
C LEU A 106 9.24 2.52 -9.83
N LEU A 107 8.94 2.77 -8.55
CA LEU A 107 9.84 3.34 -7.57
C LEU A 107 9.75 2.53 -6.28
N PRO A 108 10.48 1.41 -6.17
CA PRO A 108 10.44 0.59 -4.96
C PRO A 108 10.88 1.40 -3.74
N LYS A 109 10.18 1.22 -2.63
CA LYS A 109 10.61 1.78 -1.35
C LYS A 109 11.93 1.10 -0.96
N LYS A 110 12.94 1.88 -0.55
CA LYS A 110 14.11 1.31 0.15
C LYS A 110 13.55 0.60 1.39
N LYS A 111 13.60 -0.73 1.43
CA LYS A 111 13.29 -1.48 2.66
C LYS A 111 14.36 -1.07 3.67
N ASP A 112 13.94 -0.66 4.86
CA ASP A 112 14.85 -0.40 5.98
C ASP A 112 15.61 -1.69 6.33
N LYS A 113 16.74 -1.91 5.67
CA LYS A 113 17.83 -2.67 6.27
C LYS A 113 18.33 -1.79 7.40
N LYS A 114 18.29 -2.32 8.63
CA LYS A 114 18.95 -1.71 9.79
C LYS A 114 20.34 -1.20 9.38
N GLN A 115 20.62 0.04 9.81
CA GLN A 115 21.92 0.74 9.82
C GLN A 115 23.11 -0.16 9.47
N ASP A 116 23.72 0.11 8.32
CA ASP A 116 25.02 0.77 8.26
C ASP A 116 25.21 1.36 6.84
N GLU A 117 25.95 2.46 6.75
CA GLU A 117 26.20 3.30 5.56
C GLU A 117 25.18 4.43 5.32
N ALA A 118 25.47 5.56 5.97
CA ALA A 118 25.04 6.89 5.54
C ALA A 118 25.62 7.19 4.15
N GLY A 119 24.95 6.71 3.10
CA GLY A 119 25.22 7.07 1.71
C GLY A 119 24.48 8.36 1.35
N GLU A 120 25.21 9.46 1.44
CA GLU A 120 25.01 10.78 0.82
C GLU A 120 23.96 10.83 -0.31
N SER A 121 22.70 11.18 0.00
CA SER A 121 21.66 11.43 -1.02
C SER A 121 21.69 12.88 -1.51
N GLY A 122 22.88 13.35 -1.84
CA GLY A 122 23.16 14.68 -2.39
C GLY A 122 24.35 14.63 -3.34
N GLY A 123 24.56 13.48 -4.00
CA GLY A 123 25.64 13.32 -4.97
C GLY A 123 25.44 14.30 -6.12
N VAL A 124 26.37 15.24 -6.24
CA VAL A 124 26.57 16.00 -7.47
C VAL A 124 26.95 14.97 -8.53
N VAL A 125 26.08 14.76 -9.51
CA VAL A 125 26.42 13.97 -10.69
C VAL A 125 27.21 14.92 -11.60
N GLU A 126 28.50 14.65 -11.78
CA GLU A 126 29.29 15.36 -12.79
C GLU A 126 28.79 14.91 -14.16
N ILE A 127 28.44 15.89 -15.01
CA ILE A 127 27.98 15.67 -16.37
C ILE A 127 29.23 15.37 -17.20
N GLU A 128 29.37 14.13 -17.69
CA GLU A 128 30.53 13.67 -18.46
C GLU A 128 30.25 13.83 -19.96
N GLY A 129 30.09 15.07 -20.42
CA GLY A 129 29.88 15.40 -21.83
C GLY A 129 31.13 16.04 -22.46
N GLU A 130 31.70 15.46 -23.51
CA GLU A 130 32.67 16.17 -24.36
C GLU A 130 31.94 17.20 -25.25
N GLY A 131 31.58 18.34 -24.66
CA GLY A 131 30.98 19.49 -25.35
C GLY A 131 29.63 19.93 -24.79
N VAL A 132 29.33 21.22 -24.93
CA VAL A 132 28.15 21.90 -24.36
C VAL A 132 26.82 21.23 -24.76
N GLU A 133 26.71 20.75 -26.01
CA GLU A 133 25.49 20.08 -26.49
C GLU A 133 25.26 18.73 -25.79
N ALA A 134 26.31 17.93 -25.57
CA ALA A 134 26.21 16.66 -24.87
C ALA A 134 25.87 16.87 -23.38
N GLU A 135 26.45 17.90 -22.76
CA GLU A 135 26.14 18.29 -21.39
C GLU A 135 24.66 18.73 -21.22
N GLU A 136 24.14 19.51 -22.17
CA GLU A 136 22.75 19.96 -22.19
C GLU A 136 21.77 18.79 -22.37
N GLU A 137 22.06 17.83 -23.25
CA GLU A 137 21.23 16.63 -23.44
C GLU A 137 21.18 15.74 -22.20
N GLU A 138 22.32 15.55 -21.53
CA GLU A 138 22.40 14.79 -20.28
C GLU A 138 21.63 15.47 -19.16
N LEU A 139 21.77 16.80 -19.02
CA LEU A 139 21.01 17.59 -18.05
C LEU A 139 19.50 17.46 -18.29
N GLN A 140 19.04 17.52 -19.54
CA GLN A 140 17.62 17.31 -19.87
C GLN A 140 17.14 15.91 -19.50
N ARG A 141 17.94 14.86 -19.76
CA ARG A 141 17.59 13.48 -19.34
C ARG A 141 17.45 13.35 -17.83
N LEU A 142 18.37 13.94 -17.07
CA LEU A 142 18.32 13.95 -15.60
C LEU A 142 17.07 14.70 -15.11
N GLN A 143 16.78 15.89 -15.65
CA GLN A 143 15.57 16.64 -15.31
C GLN A 143 14.29 15.86 -15.61
N MET A 144 14.22 15.17 -16.75
CA MET A 144 13.05 14.34 -17.10
C MET A 144 12.89 13.15 -16.15
N SER A 145 14.00 12.56 -15.69
CA SER A 145 14.00 11.50 -14.68
C SER A 145 13.49 12.01 -13.32
N ASP A 146 13.97 13.16 -12.88
CA ASP A 146 13.55 13.80 -11.63
C ASP A 146 12.07 14.21 -11.68
N GLN A 147 11.63 14.79 -12.79
CA GLN A 147 10.22 15.15 -13.01
C GLN A 147 9.32 13.91 -12.95
N ARG A 148 9.71 12.82 -13.62
CA ARG A 148 8.98 11.54 -13.58
C ARG A 148 8.92 10.99 -12.16
N ARG A 149 10.02 11.08 -11.42
CA ARG A 149 10.09 10.66 -10.02
C ARG A 149 9.13 11.46 -9.16
N ASP A 150 9.11 12.77 -9.29
CA ASP A 150 8.23 13.67 -8.55
C ASP A 150 6.75 13.42 -8.85
N ASP A 151 6.42 13.16 -10.12
CA ASP A 151 5.06 12.82 -10.52
C ASP A 151 4.60 11.49 -9.90
N ILE A 152 5.47 10.46 -9.86
CA ILE A 152 5.19 9.20 -9.16
C ILE A 152 4.96 9.44 -7.67
N LEU A 153 5.81 10.25 -7.02
CA LEU A 153 5.68 10.57 -5.59
C LEU A 153 4.39 11.35 -5.28
N ARG A 154 3.96 12.22 -6.18
CA ARG A 154 2.69 12.95 -6.06
C ARG A 154 1.49 12.01 -6.12
N ILE A 155 1.46 11.08 -7.08
CA ILE A 155 0.37 10.10 -7.18
C ILE A 155 0.39 9.14 -5.99
N ARG A 156 1.57 8.72 -5.54
CA ARG A 156 1.74 7.92 -4.32
C ARG A 156 1.16 8.61 -3.10
N SER A 157 1.47 9.89 -2.90
CA SER A 157 0.95 10.68 -1.78
C SER A 157 -0.58 10.76 -1.82
N LYS A 158 -1.17 10.98 -3.00
CA LYS A 158 -2.63 10.95 -3.17
C LYS A 158 -3.24 9.58 -2.85
N ALA A 159 -2.64 8.49 -3.35
CA ALA A 159 -3.14 7.14 -3.10
C ALA A 159 -3.05 6.75 -1.62
N LEU A 160 -1.93 7.07 -0.94
CA LEU A 160 -1.79 6.87 0.51
C LEU A 160 -2.85 7.65 1.29
N MET A 161 -3.07 8.93 0.97
CA MET A 161 -4.07 9.75 1.65
C MET A 161 -5.48 9.16 1.50
N ARG A 162 -5.79 8.69 0.29
CA ARG A 162 -7.08 8.08 -0.04
C ARG A 162 -7.28 6.77 0.74
N ARG A 163 -6.27 5.90 0.75
CA ARG A 163 -6.30 4.62 1.48
C ARG A 163 -6.38 4.83 2.99
N ALA A 164 -5.58 5.73 3.54
CA ALA A 164 -5.57 6.07 4.96
C ALA A 164 -6.94 6.57 5.43
N LYS A 165 -7.57 7.45 4.63
CA LYS A 165 -8.92 7.93 4.91
C LYS A 165 -9.94 6.79 4.89
N ALA A 166 -9.97 5.99 3.82
CA ALA A 166 -10.91 4.89 3.70
C ALA A 166 -10.77 3.87 4.82
N LYS A 167 -9.54 3.46 5.17
CA LYS A 167 -9.26 2.58 6.31
C LYS A 167 -9.70 3.19 7.65
N SER A 168 -9.48 4.49 7.84
CA SER A 168 -9.89 5.20 9.04
C SER A 168 -11.41 5.19 9.21
N GLU A 169 -12.16 5.37 8.13
CA GLU A 169 -13.64 5.35 8.16
C GLU A 169 -14.20 3.93 8.27
N GLN A 170 -13.60 2.96 7.58
CA GLN A 170 -13.99 1.55 7.67
C GLN A 170 -13.85 1.02 9.11
N GLY A 171 -12.83 1.50 9.83
CA GLY A 171 -12.57 1.12 11.21
C GLY A 171 -12.19 -0.35 11.36
N GLY A 172 -12.19 -0.81 12.61
CA GLY A 172 -11.61 -2.09 12.98
C GLY A 172 -10.09 -1.99 13.18
N TRP A 173 -9.55 -2.84 14.03
CA TRP A 173 -8.18 -2.74 14.50
C TRP A 173 -7.16 -2.78 13.35
N GLY A 174 -7.29 -3.75 12.45
CA GLY A 174 -6.37 -3.90 11.31
C GLY A 174 -6.38 -2.70 10.36
N ASN A 175 -7.56 -2.14 10.04
CA ASN A 175 -7.65 -0.97 9.17
C ASN A 175 -7.14 0.29 9.84
N LEU A 176 -7.48 0.52 11.11
CA LEU A 176 -7.00 1.70 11.85
C LEU A 176 -5.47 1.70 11.97
N GLN A 177 -4.86 0.53 12.22
CA GLN A 177 -3.41 0.38 12.19
C GLN A 177 -2.85 0.67 10.80
N GLY A 178 -3.44 0.06 9.76
CA GLY A 178 -3.01 0.30 8.39
C GLY A 178 -3.23 1.74 7.91
N ALA A 179 -4.15 2.50 8.51
CA ALA A 179 -4.34 3.92 8.26
C ALA A 179 -3.23 4.75 8.90
N GLU A 180 -2.86 4.42 10.14
CA GLU A 180 -1.74 5.04 10.84
C GLU A 180 -0.43 4.86 10.05
N ASP A 181 -0.18 3.65 9.54
CA ASP A 181 1.00 3.36 8.72
C ASP A 181 1.03 4.19 7.42
N ASP A 182 -0.11 4.34 6.75
CA ASP A 182 -0.22 5.16 5.55
C ASP A 182 0.01 6.66 5.86
N TYR A 183 -0.49 7.15 7.01
CA TYR A 183 -0.26 8.53 7.45
C TYR A 183 1.19 8.80 7.89
N LYS A 184 1.86 7.82 8.53
CA LYS A 184 3.30 7.90 8.83
C LYS A 184 4.12 7.98 7.55
N ALA A 185 3.82 7.14 6.56
CA ALA A 185 4.50 7.22 5.26
C ALA A 185 4.30 8.58 4.56
N LEU A 186 3.18 9.27 4.82
CA LEU A 186 2.92 10.62 4.30
C LEU A 186 3.66 11.72 5.06
N SER A 187 3.90 11.57 6.37
CA SER A 187 4.63 12.60 7.15
C SER A 187 6.07 12.77 6.67
N ASP A 188 6.63 11.72 6.08
CA ASP A 188 8.01 11.71 5.56
C ASP A 188 8.08 12.19 4.09
N SER A 189 6.94 12.48 3.45
CA SER A 189 6.88 12.89 2.05
C SER A 189 7.27 14.36 1.85
N PRO A 190 8.30 14.68 1.04
CA PRO A 190 8.73 16.06 0.80
C PRO A 190 7.72 16.85 -0.05
N THR A 191 6.93 16.17 -0.90
CA THR A 191 6.01 16.80 -1.88
C THR A 191 4.59 17.01 -1.36
N LEU A 192 4.33 16.76 -0.07
CA LEU A 192 2.99 16.84 0.49
C LEU A 192 2.52 18.32 0.68
N PRO A 193 1.34 18.71 0.16
CA PRO A 193 0.79 20.05 0.36
C PRO A 193 0.57 20.41 1.83
N THR A 194 0.67 21.69 2.18
CA THR A 194 0.50 22.17 3.57
C THR A 194 -0.85 21.80 4.18
N GLN A 195 -1.92 21.83 3.40
CA GLN A 195 -3.25 21.43 3.86
C GLN A 195 -3.28 19.93 4.23
N ASP A 196 -2.67 19.10 3.39
CA ASP A 196 -2.61 17.66 3.61
C ASP A 196 -1.72 17.30 4.80
N LYS A 197 -0.62 18.04 5.02
CA LYS A 197 0.22 17.92 6.23
C LYS A 197 -0.58 18.09 7.52
N LYS A 198 -1.49 19.08 7.56
CA LYS A 198 -2.36 19.30 8.73
C LYS A 198 -3.32 18.13 8.97
N ILE A 199 -3.90 17.58 7.91
CA ILE A 199 -4.78 16.41 7.97
C ILE A 199 -4.02 15.21 8.54
N VAL A 200 -2.82 14.93 8.02
CA VAL A 200 -1.96 13.84 8.48
C VAL A 200 -1.61 13.99 9.96
N GLN A 201 -1.17 15.18 10.39
CA GLN A 201 -0.83 15.44 11.79
C GLN A 201 -2.04 15.33 12.73
N ALA A 202 -3.24 15.69 12.27
CA ALA A 202 -4.46 15.51 13.06
C ALA A 202 -4.82 14.03 13.17
N ALA A 203 -4.74 13.27 12.07
CA ALA A 203 -4.98 11.84 12.05
C ALA A 203 -4.03 11.09 12.98
N LEU A 204 -2.73 11.34 12.89
CA LEU A 204 -1.70 10.70 13.73
C LEU A 204 -1.85 10.99 15.23
N ARG A 205 -2.49 12.10 15.61
CA ARG A 205 -2.82 12.38 17.02
C ARG A 205 -4.03 11.60 17.53
N SER A 206 -4.99 11.31 16.66
CA SER A 206 -6.28 10.69 17.05
C SER A 206 -6.30 9.17 16.89
N LEU A 207 -5.57 8.62 15.91
CA LEU A 207 -5.58 7.21 15.58
C LEU A 207 -5.09 6.29 16.71
N PRO A 208 -4.03 6.61 17.50
CA PRO A 208 -3.55 5.71 18.55
C PRO A 208 -4.64 5.32 19.57
N LEU A 209 -5.48 6.29 19.96
CA LEU A 209 -6.60 6.03 20.87
C LEU A 209 -7.63 5.08 20.22
N ARG A 210 -8.01 5.36 18.97
CA ARG A 210 -8.99 4.55 18.22
C ARG A 210 -8.47 3.13 18.00
N ILE A 211 -7.18 2.97 17.71
CA ILE A 211 -6.51 1.67 17.56
C ILE A 211 -6.59 0.88 18.86
N ASN A 212 -6.22 1.48 19.99
CA ASN A 212 -6.26 0.80 21.28
C ASN A 212 -7.69 0.37 21.65
N THR A 213 -8.67 1.25 21.49
CA THR A 213 -10.08 0.91 21.74
C THR A 213 -10.57 -0.23 20.84
N ALA A 214 -10.25 -0.20 19.54
CA ALA A 214 -10.62 -1.26 18.62
C ALA A 214 -9.92 -2.59 18.95
N LYS A 215 -8.63 -2.53 19.30
CA LYS A 215 -7.83 -3.68 19.70
C LYS A 215 -8.38 -4.37 20.95
N GLU A 216 -8.68 -3.60 22.00
CA GLU A 216 -9.24 -4.15 23.25
C GLU A 216 -10.60 -4.81 22.99
N LYS A 217 -11.46 -4.16 22.22
CA LYS A 217 -12.78 -4.69 21.85
C LYS A 217 -12.66 -6.00 21.06
N GLU A 218 -11.92 -6.00 19.96
CA GLU A 218 -11.79 -7.19 19.10
C GLU A 218 -11.08 -8.34 19.81
N MET A 219 -10.06 -8.05 20.62
CA MET A 219 -9.38 -9.07 21.43
C MET A 219 -10.32 -9.65 22.49
N GLY A 220 -11.16 -8.82 23.12
CA GLY A 220 -12.21 -9.27 24.03
C GLY A 220 -13.22 -10.19 23.35
N ASP A 221 -13.72 -9.80 22.17
CA ASP A 221 -14.67 -10.60 21.38
C ASP A 221 -14.06 -11.94 20.94
N MET A 222 -12.79 -11.94 20.51
CA MET A 222 -12.06 -13.16 20.16
C MET A 222 -11.87 -14.08 21.37
N MET A 223 -11.47 -13.51 22.52
CA MET A 223 -11.32 -14.27 23.76
C MET A 223 -12.65 -14.87 24.22
N GLY A 224 -13.76 -14.12 24.09
CA GLY A 224 -15.10 -14.60 24.36
C GLY A 224 -15.47 -15.81 23.49
N LYS A 225 -15.29 -15.71 22.17
CA LYS A 225 -15.54 -16.83 21.24
C LYS A 225 -14.67 -18.04 21.53
N LEU A 226 -13.40 -17.85 21.88
CA LEU A 226 -12.50 -18.94 22.28
C LEU A 226 -12.97 -19.60 23.57
N LYS A 227 -13.44 -18.82 24.55
CA LYS A 227 -14.05 -19.35 25.77
C LYS A 227 -15.32 -20.14 25.47
N GLU A 228 -16.22 -19.63 24.63
CA GLU A 228 -17.44 -20.33 24.24
C GLU A 228 -17.14 -21.67 23.56
N LEU A 229 -16.17 -21.68 22.63
CA LEU A 229 -15.72 -22.91 21.98
C LEU A 229 -15.13 -23.91 22.98
N GLY A 230 -14.25 -23.43 23.87
CA GLY A 230 -13.65 -24.25 24.93
C GLY A 230 -14.71 -24.82 25.88
N ASN A 231 -15.67 -24.00 26.29
CA ASN A 231 -16.79 -24.42 27.12
C ASN A 231 -17.68 -25.45 26.41
N GLY A 232 -17.86 -25.35 25.09
CA GLY A 232 -18.57 -26.37 24.31
C GLY A 232 -17.93 -27.76 24.40
N ILE A 233 -16.59 -27.82 24.39
CA ILE A 233 -15.82 -29.06 24.56
C ILE A 233 -15.84 -29.54 26.02
N LEU A 234 -15.78 -28.62 26.98
CA LEU A 234 -15.65 -28.93 28.40
C LEU A 234 -16.99 -29.28 29.09
N LYS A 235 -18.11 -28.79 28.55
CA LYS A 235 -19.45 -28.96 29.15
C LYS A 235 -19.88 -30.42 29.36
N PRO A 236 -19.65 -31.38 28.44
CA PRO A 236 -19.94 -32.80 28.67
C PRO A 236 -19.19 -33.42 29.85
N PHE A 237 -18.09 -32.78 30.29
CA PHE A 237 -17.28 -33.21 31.44
C PHE A 237 -17.63 -32.48 32.74
N GLY A 238 -18.66 -31.61 32.73
CA GLY A 238 -19.00 -30.76 33.88
C GLY A 238 -17.96 -29.68 34.15
N LEU A 239 -17.16 -29.30 33.14
CA LEU A 239 -16.08 -28.33 33.23
C LEU A 239 -16.38 -27.07 32.41
N SER A 240 -15.67 -25.99 32.74
CA SER A 240 -15.67 -24.70 32.05
C SER A 240 -14.26 -24.11 32.02
N THR A 241 -13.99 -23.25 31.03
CA THR A 241 -12.77 -22.43 30.96
C THR A 241 -12.56 -21.57 32.19
N ASP A 242 -13.62 -21.22 32.94
CA ASP A 242 -13.50 -20.43 34.17
C ASP A 242 -13.05 -21.28 35.37
N ASN A 243 -13.09 -22.62 35.28
CA ASN A 243 -12.51 -23.50 36.29
C ASN A 243 -10.97 -23.46 36.27
N PHE A 244 -10.34 -23.01 35.18
CA PHE A 244 -8.90 -22.95 35.02
C PHE A 244 -8.41 -21.51 35.21
N LYS A 245 -7.92 -21.18 36.41
CA LYS A 245 -7.34 -19.86 36.73
C LYS A 245 -5.84 -19.90 36.51
N MET A 246 -5.32 -18.89 35.81
CA MET A 246 -3.91 -18.79 35.53
C MET A 246 -3.31 -17.70 36.41
N ASP A 247 -2.37 -18.07 37.29
CA ASP A 247 -1.67 -17.16 38.18
C ASP A 247 -0.25 -16.95 37.67
N LYS A 248 0.17 -15.69 37.51
CA LYS A 248 1.52 -15.35 37.06
C LYS A 248 2.40 -15.07 38.27
N ASP A 249 3.50 -15.80 38.43
CA ASP A 249 4.49 -15.53 39.46
C ASP A 249 5.30 -14.26 39.08
N PRO A 250 5.23 -13.18 39.88
CA PRO A 250 5.90 -11.92 39.59
C PRO A 250 7.44 -12.00 39.63
N ASN A 251 8.03 -13.02 40.27
CA ASN A 251 9.48 -13.13 40.46
C ASN A 251 10.16 -14.00 39.40
N THR A 252 9.50 -15.07 38.96
CA THR A 252 10.06 -16.03 38.00
C THR A 252 9.54 -15.83 36.58
N GLY A 253 8.44 -15.07 36.43
CA GLY A 253 7.73 -14.93 35.15
C GLY A 253 7.01 -16.19 34.70
N GLY A 254 7.03 -17.26 35.51
CA GLY A 254 6.34 -18.51 35.25
C GLY A 254 4.82 -18.38 35.42
N TYR A 255 4.07 -19.17 34.67
CA TYR A 255 2.61 -19.27 34.80
C TYR A 255 2.26 -20.59 35.50
N SER A 256 1.48 -20.52 36.58
CA SER A 256 0.86 -21.68 37.21
C SER A 256 -0.64 -21.71 36.87
N MET A 257 -1.19 -22.91 36.66
CA MET A 257 -2.62 -23.10 36.43
C MET A 257 -3.25 -23.72 37.67
N ASN A 258 -4.16 -22.99 38.29
CA ASN A 258 -4.95 -23.42 39.43
C ASN A 258 -6.36 -23.83 38.96
N PHE A 259 -6.77 -25.03 39.33
CA PHE A 259 -8.09 -25.54 38.99
C PHE A 259 -9.05 -25.39 40.18
N ASN A 260 -10.19 -24.73 39.95
CA ASN A 260 -11.22 -24.52 40.97
C ASN A 260 -12.56 -25.08 40.48
N GLN A 261 -12.95 -26.23 41.03
CA GLN A 261 -14.32 -26.74 40.97
C GLN A 261 -15.15 -25.91 41.96
N GLY A 262 -15.82 -24.86 41.48
CA GLY A 262 -16.80 -24.15 42.27
C GLY A 262 -17.79 -25.16 42.87
N ARG A 263 -17.82 -25.25 44.20
CA ARG A 263 -18.84 -25.99 44.94
C ARG A 263 -20.17 -25.28 44.87
#